data_AF-A0A3M6TAR2-F1
#
_entry.id   AF-A0A3M6TAR2-F1
#
_cell.length_a   1.000
_cell.length_b   1.000
_cell.length_c   1.000
_cell.angle_alpha   90.00
_cell.angle_beta   90.00
_cell.angle_gamma   90.00
#
_symmetry.space_group_name_H-M   'P 1'
#
loop_
_entity.id
_entity.type
_entity.pdbx_description
1 polymer ?
#
loop_
_entity_poly.entity_id
_entity_poly.type
_entity_poly.pdbx_seq_one_letter_code
_entity_poly.pdbx_strand_id
1 'polypeptide(L)'
;MMSLEKLSIRSVDFKGKRVLMRVDFNVPLKDKDITNNQRIVAALPSIQHCLEHEAKSVVLMSHLGRPDGKREGKYSLAPVADELKKLLNKDVKFLSDCVGPVVEKACENPSPGSVILLENLRFHVEEEGKGVDSEGKKVKASPESVKAFRESLAKLGDIYINDAFGTAHRAHS
;
A
#
# COMPACT_ATOMS: atom_id res chain seq x y z
N MET A 1 5.55 -17.05 25.87
CA MET A 1 5.59 -16.03 24.80
C MET A 1 4.66 -14.92 25.19
N MET A 2 5.13 -13.66 25.26
CA MET A 2 4.22 -12.52 25.39
C MET A 2 3.41 -12.43 24.10
N SER A 3 2.12 -12.79 24.13
CA SER A 3 1.24 -12.47 23.01
C SER A 3 1.02 -10.95 23.01
N LEU A 4 1.29 -10.29 21.89
CA LEU A 4 0.86 -8.92 21.71
C LEU A 4 -0.67 -8.91 21.73
N GLU A 5 -1.28 -8.26 22.72
CA GLU A 5 -2.72 -8.02 22.75
C GLU A 5 -3.07 -6.96 21.70
N LYS A 6 -3.19 -7.40 20.45
CA LYS A 6 -3.53 -6.60 19.27
C LYS A 6 -4.65 -7.30 18.53
N LEU A 7 -5.56 -6.50 17.97
CA LEU A 7 -6.66 -7.04 17.17
C LEU A 7 -6.09 -7.76 15.95
N SER A 8 -6.52 -9.01 15.75
CA SER A 8 -6.14 -9.83 14.60
C SER A 8 -7.13 -9.66 13.47
N ILE A 9 -6.65 -9.76 12.22
CA ILE A 9 -7.47 -9.82 11.01
C ILE A 9 -8.58 -10.88 11.12
N ARG A 10 -8.33 -11.99 11.83
CA ARG A 10 -9.27 -13.11 12.03
C ARG A 10 -10.48 -12.76 12.91
N SER A 11 -10.48 -11.59 13.54
CA SER A 11 -11.51 -11.15 14.47
C SER A 11 -12.31 -9.95 13.96
N VAL A 12 -12.18 -9.63 12.67
CA VAL A 12 -12.80 -8.47 12.03
C VAL A 12 -13.85 -8.94 11.02
N ASP A 13 -15.01 -8.28 11.00
CA ASP A 13 -16.03 -8.49 9.97
C ASP A 13 -15.71 -7.64 8.74
N PHE A 14 -15.46 -8.31 7.62
CA PHE A 14 -15.12 -7.67 6.34
C PHE A 14 -16.31 -7.48 5.41
N LYS A 15 -17.47 -8.07 5.70
CA LYS A 15 -18.58 -8.14 4.74
C LYS A 15 -19.01 -6.75 4.25
N GLY A 16 -18.86 -6.52 2.95
CA GLY A 16 -19.21 -5.26 2.30
C GLY A 16 -18.30 -4.08 2.63
N LYS A 17 -17.22 -4.28 3.40
CA LYS A 17 -16.27 -3.23 3.80
C LYS A 17 -15.13 -3.06 2.80
N ARG A 18 -14.64 -1.83 2.69
CA ARG A 18 -13.41 -1.52 1.96
C ARG A 18 -12.23 -1.67 2.91
N VAL A 19 -11.24 -2.46 2.54
CA VAL A 19 -10.06 -2.70 3.35
C VAL A 19 -8.89 -1.91 2.75
N LEU A 20 -8.25 -1.06 3.56
CA LEU A 20 -6.94 -0.50 3.25
C LEU A 20 -5.87 -1.33 3.95
N MET A 21 -4.98 -1.96 3.19
CA MET A 21 -3.98 -2.87 3.73
C MET A 21 -2.57 -2.38 3.38
N ARG A 22 -1.76 -2.13 4.41
CA ARG A 22 -0.34 -1.86 4.26
C ARG A 22 0.43 -3.17 4.21
N VAL A 23 1.10 -3.43 3.10
CA VAL A 23 1.84 -4.67 2.82
C VAL A 23 3.30 -4.37 2.54
N ASP A 24 4.17 -5.37 2.71
CA ASP A 24 5.59 -5.24 2.39
C ASP A 24 5.86 -5.78 0.97
N PHE A 25 5.88 -4.91 -0.03
CA PHE A 25 6.24 -5.24 -1.41
C PHE A 25 7.60 -4.67 -1.81
N ASN A 26 8.49 -4.47 -0.84
CA ASN A 26 9.85 -4.02 -1.11
C ASN A 26 10.71 -5.19 -1.66
N VAL A 27 10.47 -5.56 -2.92
CA VAL A 27 11.12 -6.67 -3.62
C VAL A 27 12.33 -6.21 -4.44
N PRO A 28 13.35 -7.06 -4.63
CA PRO A 28 14.44 -6.75 -5.54
C PRO A 28 13.96 -6.76 -7.01
N LEU A 29 14.33 -5.72 -7.76
CA LEU A 29 14.10 -5.61 -9.18
C LEU A 29 15.43 -5.65 -9.96
N LYS A 30 15.43 -6.30 -11.12
CA LYS A 30 16.48 -6.20 -12.13
C LYS A 30 15.82 -5.84 -13.46
N ASP A 31 16.15 -4.67 -14.02
CA ASP A 31 15.58 -4.19 -15.29
C ASP A 31 14.03 -4.20 -15.34
N LYS A 32 13.39 -3.95 -14.18
CA LYS A 32 11.94 -4.02 -13.89
C LYS A 32 11.37 -5.42 -13.61
N ASP A 33 12.16 -6.48 -13.79
CA ASP A 33 11.75 -7.83 -13.43
C ASP A 33 11.95 -8.10 -11.95
N ILE A 34 10.95 -8.70 -11.31
CA ILE A 34 11.01 -9.12 -9.91
C ILE A 34 11.89 -10.37 -9.81
N THR A 35 13.06 -10.26 -9.17
CA THR A 35 13.98 -11.40 -9.06
C THR A 35 13.67 -12.31 -7.86
N ASN A 36 12.90 -11.81 -6.90
CA ASN A 36 12.39 -12.60 -5.77
C ASN A 36 11.02 -12.04 -5.33
N ASN A 37 9.97 -12.84 -5.49
CA ASN A 37 8.59 -12.46 -5.18
C ASN A 37 8.10 -12.95 -3.80
N GLN A 38 8.98 -13.49 -2.93
CA GLN A 38 8.59 -14.05 -1.63
C GLN A 38 7.76 -13.10 -0.78
N ARG A 39 8.07 -11.80 -0.81
CA ARG A 39 7.32 -10.78 -0.07
C ARG A 39 5.90 -10.57 -0.61
N ILE A 40 5.72 -10.71 -1.92
CA ILE A 40 4.41 -10.65 -2.56
C ILE A 40 3.60 -11.88 -2.17
N VAL A 41 4.21 -13.07 -2.26
CA VAL A 41 3.59 -14.35 -1.86
C VAL A 41 3.18 -14.33 -0.39
N ALA A 42 3.99 -13.75 0.49
CA ALA A 42 3.71 -13.67 1.92
C ALA A 42 2.45 -12.86 2.28
N ALA A 43 2.06 -11.89 1.45
CA ALA A 43 0.85 -11.09 1.67
C ALA A 43 -0.43 -11.76 1.15
N LEU A 44 -0.32 -12.76 0.26
CA LEU A 44 -1.48 -13.40 -0.36
C LEU A 44 -2.49 -13.95 0.66
N PRO A 45 -2.10 -14.62 1.76
CA PRO A 45 -3.05 -15.13 2.74
C PRO A 45 -3.93 -14.03 3.36
N SER A 46 -3.37 -12.87 3.68
CA SER A 46 -4.11 -11.73 4.24
C SER A 46 -5.09 -11.14 3.21
N ILE A 47 -4.64 -11.00 1.96
CA ILE A 47 -5.47 -10.50 0.85
C ILE A 47 -6.64 -11.45 0.58
N GLN A 48 -6.36 -12.75 0.45
CA GLN A 48 -7.35 -13.78 0.21
C GLN A 48 -8.35 -13.86 1.37
N HIS A 49 -7.87 -13.80 2.62
CA HIS A 49 -8.75 -13.80 3.78
C HIS A 49 -9.80 -12.69 3.74
N CYS A 50 -9.40 -11.44 3.44
CA CYS A 50 -10.36 -10.35 3.29
C CYS A 50 -11.39 -10.63 2.17
N LEU A 51 -10.94 -11.12 1.02
CA LEU A 51 -11.81 -11.40 -0.13
C LEU A 51 -12.79 -12.55 0.14
N GLU A 52 -12.33 -13.63 0.77
CA GLU A 52 -13.13 -14.80 1.17
C GLU A 52 -14.21 -14.43 2.19
N HIS A 53 -13.94 -13.43 3.03
CA HIS A 53 -14.89 -12.89 4.01
C HIS A 53 -15.69 -11.70 3.46
N GLU A 54 -15.92 -11.70 2.14
CA GLU A 54 -16.82 -10.78 1.45
C GLU A 54 -16.45 -9.29 1.58
N ALA A 55 -15.16 -8.96 1.73
CA ALA A 55 -14.69 -7.58 1.57
C ALA A 55 -15.16 -7.01 0.23
N LYS A 56 -15.70 -5.78 0.25
CA LYS A 56 -16.07 -5.07 -0.97
C LYS A 56 -14.86 -4.81 -1.84
N SER A 57 -13.74 -4.43 -1.23
CA SER A 57 -12.46 -4.28 -1.92
C SER A 57 -11.28 -4.38 -0.98
N VAL A 58 -10.12 -4.72 -1.53
CA VAL A 58 -8.82 -4.64 -0.86
C VAL A 58 -7.95 -3.64 -1.61
N VAL A 59 -7.67 -2.51 -0.98
CA VAL A 59 -6.76 -1.46 -1.45
C VAL A 59 -5.41 -1.68 -0.79
N LEU A 60 -4.41 -2.02 -1.58
CA LEU A 60 -3.05 -2.32 -1.16
C LEU A 60 -2.18 -1.07 -1.27
N MET A 61 -1.45 -0.77 -0.21
CA MET A 61 -0.43 0.27 -0.20
C MET A 61 0.91 -0.26 0.28
N SER A 62 1.98 0.17 -0.38
CA SER A 62 3.32 -0.27 -0.06
C SER A 62 4.36 0.75 -0.49
N HIS A 63 5.62 0.39 -0.32
CA HIS A 63 6.75 1.13 -0.83
C HIS A 63 7.74 0.19 -1.49
N LEU A 64 8.55 0.75 -2.38
CA LEU A 64 9.65 0.05 -3.03
C LEU A 64 10.89 0.94 -2.99
N GLY A 65 12.01 0.40 -2.49
CA GLY A 65 13.28 1.11 -2.44
C GLY A 65 13.27 2.40 -1.61
N ARG A 66 14.09 3.36 -2.04
CA ARG A 66 14.28 4.67 -1.40
C ARG A 66 14.20 5.78 -2.45
N PRO A 67 12.99 6.17 -2.87
CA PRO A 67 12.77 7.29 -3.77
C PRO A 67 12.92 8.67 -3.11
N ASP A 68 13.03 8.73 -1.78
CA ASP A 68 13.24 9.98 -1.01
C ASP A 68 12.24 11.11 -1.35
N GLY A 69 10.96 10.76 -1.55
CA GLY A 69 9.90 11.72 -1.89
C GLY A 69 9.84 12.11 -3.38
N LYS A 70 10.49 11.36 -4.27
CA LYS A 70 10.52 11.62 -5.71
C LYS A 70 9.87 10.50 -6.52
N ARG A 71 9.16 10.87 -7.58
CA ARG A 71 8.65 9.91 -8.56
C ARG A 71 9.78 9.43 -9.45
N GLU A 72 10.21 8.18 -9.25
CA GLU A 72 11.25 7.53 -10.05
C GLU A 72 10.76 6.19 -10.57
N GLY A 73 10.75 6.01 -11.90
CA GLY A 73 10.18 4.82 -12.55
C GLY A 73 10.82 3.49 -12.12
N LYS A 74 12.08 3.50 -11.68
CA LYS A 74 12.78 2.30 -11.16
C LYS A 74 12.22 1.79 -9.82
N TYR A 75 11.45 2.63 -9.12
CA TYR A 75 10.82 2.31 -7.84
C TYR A 75 9.29 2.26 -7.96
N SER A 76 8.73 2.21 -9.18
CA SER A 76 7.28 2.02 -9.36
C SER A 76 6.84 0.63 -8.92
N LEU A 77 5.64 0.53 -8.36
CA LEU A 77 4.99 -0.74 -8.00
C LEU A 77 4.24 -1.38 -9.17
N ALA A 78 4.26 -0.81 -10.37
CA ALA A 78 3.59 -1.39 -11.54
C ALA A 78 3.97 -2.87 -11.82
N PRO A 79 5.26 -3.28 -11.77
CA PRO A 79 5.62 -4.69 -11.95
C PRO A 79 5.04 -5.62 -10.86
N VAL A 80 4.84 -5.08 -9.65
CA VAL A 80 4.22 -5.82 -8.53
C VAL A 80 2.72 -6.03 -8.79
N ALA A 81 2.03 -5.06 -9.41
CA ALA A 81 0.64 -5.23 -9.81
C ALA A 81 0.47 -6.40 -10.79
N ASP A 82 1.35 -6.49 -11.79
CA ASP A 82 1.35 -7.57 -12.79
C ASP A 82 1.61 -8.94 -12.17
N GLU A 83 2.55 -9.01 -11.22
CA GLU A 83 2.84 -10.25 -10.50
C GLU A 83 1.69 -10.68 -9.58
N LEU A 84 1.07 -9.73 -8.86
CA LEU A 84 -0.12 -10.00 -8.05
C LEU A 84 -1.28 -10.52 -8.90
N LYS A 85 -1.49 -9.95 -10.08
CA LYS A 85 -2.54 -10.41 -11.02
C LYS A 85 -2.37 -11.88 -11.40
N LYS A 86 -1.12 -12.31 -11.65
CA LYS A 86 -0.79 -13.73 -11.92
C LYS A 86 -1.04 -14.61 -10.69
N LEU A 87 -0.52 -14.20 -9.53
CA LEU A 87 -0.57 -15.00 -8.30
C LEU A 87 -2.00 -15.13 -7.73
N LEU A 88 -2.83 -14.09 -7.84
CA LEU A 88 -4.22 -14.10 -7.39
C LEU A 88 -5.17 -14.69 -8.44
N ASN A 89 -4.71 -14.88 -9.68
CA ASN A 89 -5.55 -15.24 -10.83
C ASN A 89 -6.80 -14.35 -10.93
N LYS A 90 -6.61 -13.04 -10.72
CA LYS A 90 -7.67 -12.03 -10.63
C LYS A 90 -7.13 -10.69 -11.12
N ASP A 91 -8.00 -9.85 -11.69
CA ASP A 91 -7.60 -8.51 -12.08
C ASP A 91 -7.18 -7.66 -10.86
N VAL A 92 -6.08 -6.93 -11.02
CA VAL A 92 -5.54 -6.01 -10.03
C VAL A 92 -5.47 -4.63 -10.68
N LYS A 93 -6.27 -3.69 -10.17
CA LYS A 93 -6.27 -2.32 -10.68
C LYS A 93 -5.10 -1.55 -10.10
N PHE A 94 -4.13 -1.21 -10.93
CA PHE A 94 -3.04 -0.32 -10.54
C PHE A 94 -3.44 1.15 -10.70
N LEU A 95 -3.17 1.97 -9.68
CA LEU A 95 -3.35 3.42 -9.72
C LEU A 95 -1.98 4.10 -9.72
N SER A 96 -1.78 5.09 -10.59
CA SER A 96 -0.50 5.81 -10.75
C SER A 96 -0.15 6.77 -9.61
N ASP A 97 -1.00 6.84 -8.58
CA ASP A 97 -0.82 7.61 -7.35
C ASP A 97 -1.42 6.84 -6.17
N CYS A 98 -1.12 7.27 -4.94
CA CYS A 98 -1.65 6.69 -3.71
C CYS A 98 -2.63 7.62 -2.98
N VAL A 99 -2.75 8.89 -3.38
CA VAL A 99 -3.64 9.88 -2.77
C VAL A 99 -4.28 10.77 -3.82
N GLY A 100 -5.26 11.58 -3.39
CA GLY A 100 -5.88 12.62 -4.20
C GLY A 100 -7.17 12.18 -4.92
N PRO A 101 -7.86 13.12 -5.61
CA PRO A 101 -9.25 12.94 -6.03
C PRO A 101 -9.48 11.74 -6.97
N VAL A 102 -8.53 11.45 -7.85
CA VAL A 102 -8.62 10.32 -8.79
C VAL A 102 -8.55 8.99 -8.03
N VAL A 103 -7.66 8.89 -7.05
CA VAL A 103 -7.49 7.69 -6.22
C VAL A 103 -8.68 7.52 -5.28
N GLU A 104 -9.09 8.60 -4.61
CA GLU A 104 -10.26 8.61 -3.73
C GLU A 104 -11.51 8.14 -4.47
N LYS A 105 -11.79 8.68 -5.65
CA LYS A 105 -12.93 8.28 -6.48
C LYS A 105 -12.84 6.82 -6.95
N ALA A 106 -11.66 6.33 -7.28
CA ALA A 106 -11.47 4.94 -7.70
C ALA A 106 -11.72 3.94 -6.54
N CYS A 107 -11.47 4.35 -5.30
CA CYS A 107 -11.63 3.53 -4.09
C CYS A 107 -12.96 3.77 -3.36
N GLU A 108 -13.76 4.77 -3.74
CA GLU A 108 -15.02 5.11 -3.08
C GLU A 108 -16.06 3.99 -3.21
N ASN A 109 -16.28 3.50 -4.44
CA ASN A 109 -17.28 2.47 -4.73
C ASN A 109 -16.83 1.47 -5.81
N PRO A 110 -15.76 0.70 -5.57
CA PRO A 110 -15.31 -0.32 -6.50
C PRO A 110 -16.30 -1.50 -6.56
N SER A 111 -16.21 -2.29 -7.63
CA SER A 111 -16.97 -3.54 -7.78
C SER A 111 -16.64 -4.50 -6.62
N PRO A 112 -17.59 -5.29 -6.11
CA PRO A 112 -17.32 -6.25 -5.03
C PRO A 112 -16.17 -7.21 -5.36
N GLY A 113 -15.29 -7.45 -4.37
CA GLY A 113 -14.11 -8.29 -4.52
C GLY A 113 -13.00 -7.69 -5.39
N SER A 114 -12.98 -6.36 -5.57
CA SER A 114 -11.89 -5.66 -6.29
C SER A 114 -10.60 -5.65 -5.50
N VAL A 115 -9.48 -5.82 -6.20
CA VAL A 115 -8.13 -5.61 -5.66
C VAL A 115 -7.52 -4.41 -6.36
N ILE A 116 -7.05 -3.44 -5.59
CA ILE A 116 -6.47 -2.18 -6.09
C ILE A 116 -5.07 -2.06 -5.50
N LEU A 117 -4.04 -1.84 -6.31
CA LEU A 117 -2.70 -1.50 -5.84
C LEU A 117 -2.40 -0.03 -6.12
N LEU A 118 -2.08 0.71 -5.06
CA LEU A 118 -1.64 2.09 -5.15
C LEU A 118 -0.17 2.16 -5.57
N GLU A 119 0.23 3.29 -6.16
CA GLU A 119 1.64 3.58 -6.41
C GLU A 119 2.43 3.76 -5.09
N ASN A 120 3.75 3.67 -5.20
CA ASN A 120 4.71 3.75 -4.10
C ASN A 120 4.47 4.95 -3.17
N LEU A 121 4.14 4.67 -1.91
CA LEU A 121 3.90 5.69 -0.88
C LEU A 121 5.08 6.66 -0.70
N ARG A 122 6.31 6.18 -0.86
CA ARG A 122 7.53 7.00 -0.67
C ARG A 122 7.80 7.96 -1.84
N PHE A 123 6.98 7.95 -2.89
CA PHE A 123 6.97 9.04 -3.87
C PHE A 123 6.46 10.35 -3.28
N HIS A 124 5.79 10.30 -2.13
CA HIS A 124 5.36 11.46 -1.37
C HIS A 124 6.28 11.63 -0.16
N VAL A 125 6.81 12.85 0.04
CA VAL A 125 7.71 13.16 1.16
C VAL A 125 7.01 13.03 2.52
N GLU A 126 5.69 13.17 2.51
CA GLU A 126 4.75 13.08 3.62
C GLU A 126 4.69 11.66 4.24
N GLU A 127 5.08 10.62 3.49
CA GLU A 127 5.15 9.25 3.98
C GLU A 127 6.27 9.07 5.02
N GLU A 128 7.50 9.51 4.72
CA GLU A 128 8.64 9.41 5.64
C GLU A 128 8.86 10.69 6.48
N GLY A 129 8.12 11.75 6.16
CA GLY A 129 8.23 13.09 6.75
C GLY A 129 9.48 13.87 6.32
N LYS A 130 10.33 13.27 5.48
CA LYS A 130 11.59 13.83 4.99
C LYS A 130 11.98 13.19 3.65
N GLY A 131 12.76 13.90 2.85
CA GLY A 131 13.20 13.45 1.54
C GLY A 131 14.30 14.34 0.97
N VAL A 132 14.44 14.35 -0.35
CA VAL A 132 15.34 15.25 -1.07
C VAL A 132 14.63 15.98 -2.21
N ASP A 133 14.99 17.24 -2.47
CA ASP A 133 14.51 17.98 -3.65
C ASP A 133 15.30 17.62 -4.92
N SER A 134 14.93 18.21 -6.06
CA SER A 134 15.61 17.99 -7.35
C SER A 134 17.11 18.30 -7.34
N GLU A 135 17.57 19.17 -6.43
CA GLU A 135 18.97 19.56 -6.25
C GLU A 135 19.71 18.66 -5.24
N GLY A 136 19.02 17.68 -4.63
CA GLY A 136 19.57 16.78 -3.63
C GLY A 136 19.62 17.36 -2.22
N LYS A 137 18.99 18.52 -1.98
CA LYS A 137 18.91 19.12 -0.64
C LYS A 137 17.83 18.42 0.16
N LYS A 138 18.09 18.27 1.46
CA LYS A 138 17.13 17.65 2.40
C LYS A 138 15.89 18.53 2.53
N VAL A 139 14.73 17.90 2.33
CA VAL A 139 13.43 18.53 2.57
C VAL A 139 12.72 17.81 3.70
N LYS A 140 11.88 18.55 4.43
CA LYS A 140 11.03 18.05 5.51
C LYS A 140 9.59 18.41 5.18
N ALA A 141 8.70 17.43 5.27
CA ALA A 141 7.27 17.69 5.09
C ALA A 141 6.74 18.56 6.24
N SER A 142 5.82 19.48 5.92
CA SER A 142 5.15 20.26 6.96
C SER A 142 4.14 19.38 7.73
N PRO A 143 3.83 19.67 9.00
CA PRO A 143 2.80 18.92 9.73
C PRO A 143 1.44 18.91 9.01
N GLU A 144 1.08 19.99 8.32
CA GLU A 144 -0.19 20.15 7.60
C GLU A 144 -0.25 19.27 6.36
N SER A 145 0.85 19.20 5.58
CA SER A 145 0.96 18.33 4.41
C SER A 145 0.91 16.85 4.81
N VAL A 146 1.62 16.47 5.88
CA VAL A 146 1.55 15.11 6.46
C VAL A 146 0.13 14.76 6.91
N LYS A 147 -0.57 15.69 7.56
CA LYS A 147 -1.97 15.51 7.97
C LYS A 147 -2.88 15.29 6.77
N ALA A 148 -2.78 16.14 5.74
CA ALA A 148 -3.57 16.02 4.52
C ALA A 148 -3.31 14.69 3.77
N PHE A 149 -2.05 14.23 3.73
CA PHE A 149 -1.68 12.95 3.14
C PHE A 149 -2.34 11.77 3.87
N ARG A 150 -2.25 11.74 5.21
CA ARG A 150 -2.89 10.72 6.05
C ARG A 150 -4.41 10.73 5.92
N GLU A 151 -5.02 11.91 5.86
CA GLU A 151 -6.46 12.05 5.65
C GLU A 151 -6.90 11.51 4.30
N SER A 152 -6.12 11.74 3.23
CA SER A 152 -6.43 11.17 1.91
C SER A 152 -6.32 9.64 1.90
N LEU A 153 -5.27 9.07 2.51
CA LEU A 153 -5.14 7.62 2.67
C LEU A 153 -6.29 7.01 3.49
N ALA A 154 -6.68 7.65 4.59
CA ALA A 154 -7.73 7.16 5.48
C ALA A 154 -9.11 7.04 4.79
N LYS A 155 -9.39 7.83 3.73
CA LYS A 155 -10.63 7.73 2.96
C LYS A 155 -10.73 6.47 2.08
N LEU A 156 -9.61 5.81 1.82
CA LEU A 156 -9.52 4.71 0.85
C LEU A 156 -10.06 3.37 1.38
N GLY A 157 -10.33 3.28 2.69
CA GLY A 157 -10.89 2.09 3.32
C GLY A 157 -11.73 2.43 4.54
N ASP A 158 -12.55 1.47 4.97
CA ASP A 158 -13.32 1.52 6.20
C ASP A 158 -12.59 0.78 7.33
N ILE A 159 -11.72 -0.18 6.97
CA ILE A 159 -10.88 -0.97 7.87
C ILE A 159 -9.43 -0.83 7.42
N TYR A 160 -8.52 -0.62 8.38
CA TYR A 160 -7.08 -0.62 8.15
C TYR A 160 -6.44 -1.93 8.67
N ILE A 161 -5.57 -2.52 7.84
CA ILE A 161 -4.75 -3.68 8.22
C ILE A 161 -3.27 -3.34 7.97
N ASN A 162 -2.42 -3.64 8.95
CA ASN A 162 -0.97 -3.58 8.79
C ASN A 162 -0.38 -4.99 8.71
N ASP A 163 0.03 -5.40 7.52
CA ASP A 163 0.74 -6.65 7.24
C ASP A 163 2.19 -6.38 6.75
N ALA A 164 2.78 -5.28 7.24
CA ALA A 164 4.11 -4.82 6.89
C ALA A 164 5.00 -4.64 8.14
N PHE A 165 5.17 -5.71 8.93
CA PHE A 165 5.92 -5.68 10.19
C PHE A 165 7.33 -5.09 10.05
N GLY A 166 8.00 -5.33 8.91
CA GLY A 166 9.32 -4.75 8.60
C GLY A 166 9.36 -3.22 8.62
N THR A 167 8.21 -2.54 8.54
CA THR A 167 8.08 -1.08 8.64
C THR A 167 7.47 -0.58 9.94
N ALA A 168 6.97 -1.46 10.81
CA ALA A 168 6.23 -1.08 12.02
C ALA A 168 7.08 -0.33 13.07
N HIS A 169 8.42 -0.43 12.99
CA HIS A 169 9.34 0.32 13.85
C HIS A 169 9.46 1.81 13.48
N ARG A 170 8.82 2.26 12.39
CA ARG A 170 8.91 3.62 11.89
C ARG A 170 7.60 4.36 12.10
N ALA A 171 7.67 5.58 12.60
CA ALA A 171 6.52 6.48 12.75
C ALA A 171 6.20 7.21 11.43
N HIS A 172 6.08 6.44 10.34
CA HIS A 172 5.65 6.94 9.05
C HIS A 172 4.14 7.24 9.05
N SER A 173 3.64 7.81 7.94
CA SER A 173 2.22 8.10 7.77
C SER A 173 1.31 6.89 7.70
#